data_AF-A0A497MEE7-F1
#
_entry.id   AF-A0A497MEE7-F1
#
_cell.length_a   1.000
_cell.length_b   1.000
_cell.length_c   1.000
_cell.angle_alpha   90.00
_cell.angle_beta   90.00
_cell.angle_gamma   90.00
#
_symmetry.space_group_name_H-M   'P 1'
#
loop_
_entity.id
_entity.type
_entity.pdbx_description
1 polymer ?
#
loop_
_entity_poly.entity_id
_entity_poly.type
_entity_poly.pdbx_seq_one_letter_code
_entity_poly.pdbx_strand_id
1 'polypeptide(L)' 'MLDDDVYEKLVKESLSRYGTVRAISRVLNELLRESLRSHAHLIRLIYSEKIARTTAEEFESFRRELSKRLER' A
#
# COMPACT_ATOMS: atom_id res chain seq x y z
N MET A 1 10.99 22.91 -2.31
CA MET A 1 10.29 22.84 -3.61
C MET A 1 10.17 21.39 -4.00
N LEU A 2 9.19 21.02 -4.82
CA LEU A 2 9.12 19.68 -5.41
C LEU A 2 10.15 19.59 -6.53
N ASP A 3 10.74 18.42 -6.73
CA ASP A 3 11.56 18.14 -7.92
C ASP A 3 10.68 18.21 -9.17
N ASP A 4 11.27 18.63 -10.29
CA ASP A 4 10.52 18.92 -11.52
C ASP A 4 9.80 17.67 -12.07
N ASP A 5 10.41 16.49 -11.93
CA ASP A 5 9.82 15.21 -12.33
C ASP A 5 8.61 14.83 -11.46
N VAL A 6 8.68 15.11 -10.16
CA VAL A 6 7.58 14.92 -9.21
C VAL A 6 6.44 15.88 -9.53
N TYR A 7 6.75 17.15 -9.81
CA TYR A 7 5.77 18.14 -10.19
C TYR A 7 5.06 17.77 -11.50
N GLU A 8 5.80 17.33 -12.52
CA GLU A 8 5.25 16.91 -13.81
C GLU A 8 4.25 15.74 -13.66
N LYS A 9 4.60 14.74 -12.82
CA LYS A 9 3.71 13.62 -12.52
C LYS A 9 2.43 14.08 -11.84
N LEU A 10 2.51 14.99 -10.87
CA LEU A 10 1.33 15.55 -10.19
C LEU A 10 0.45 16.36 -11.15
N VAL A 11 1.03 17.12 -12.08
CA VAL A 11 0.29 17.85 -13.12
C VAL A 11 -0.49 16.88 -14.00
N LYS A 12 0.18 15.84 -14.54
CA LYS A 12 -0.45 14.82 -15.39
C LYS A 12 -1.60 14.13 -14.66
N GLU A 13 -1.38 13.74 -13.41
CA GLU A 13 -2.39 13.06 -12.60
C GLU A 13 -3.58 13.98 -12.27
N SER A 14 -3.32 15.26 -11.98
CA SER A 14 -4.37 16.25 -11.70
C SER A 14 -5.25 16.53 -12.91
N LEU A 15 -4.65 16.60 -14.10
CA LEU A 15 -5.38 16.71 -15.36
C LEU A 15 -6.17 15.43 -15.67
N SER A 16 -5.57 14.26 -15.46
CA SER A 16 -6.22 12.97 -15.74
C SER A 16 -7.42 12.70 -14.82
N ARG A 17 -7.30 12.94 -13.51
CA ARG A 17 -8.36 12.66 -12.53
C ARG A 17 -9.41 13.76 -12.42
N TYR A 18 -9.00 15.03 -12.54
CA TYR A 18 -9.85 16.18 -12.22
C TYR A 18 -9.98 17.20 -13.35
N GLY A 19 -9.32 16.99 -14.49
CA GLY A 19 -9.36 17.91 -15.63
C GLY A 19 -8.70 19.27 -15.35
N THR A 20 -8.00 19.44 -14.24
CA THR A 20 -7.40 20.73 -13.87
C THR A 20 -6.12 20.57 -13.06
N VAL A 21 -5.11 21.38 -13.40
CA VAL A 21 -3.86 21.49 -12.63
C VAL A 21 -4.08 22.08 -11.24
N ARG A 22 -5.22 22.74 -10.98
CA ARG A 22 -5.56 23.25 -9.64
C ARG A 22 -5.75 22.14 -8.60
N ALA A 23 -5.91 20.89 -9.04
CA ALA A 23 -6.07 19.74 -8.17
C ALA A 23 -4.75 19.15 -7.62
N ILE A 24 -3.58 19.71 -7.95
CA ILE A 24 -2.27 19.19 -7.50
C ILE A 24 -2.21 18.97 -5.99
N SER A 25 -2.65 19.94 -5.20
CA SER A 25 -2.65 19.83 -3.73
C SER A 25 -3.57 18.71 -3.24
N ARG A 26 -4.69 18.46 -3.91
CA ARG A 26 -5.61 17.36 -3.58
C ARG A 26 -4.96 16.02 -3.89
N VAL A 27 -4.42 15.85 -5.10
CA VAL A 27 -3.73 14.61 -5.52
C VAL A 27 -2.56 14.30 -4.59
N LEU A 28 -1.73 15.29 -4.26
CA LEU A 28 -0.61 15.12 -3.35
C LEU A 28 -1.08 14.64 -1.96
N ASN A 29 -2.13 15.25 -1.42
CA ASN A 29 -2.69 14.86 -0.13
C ASN A 29 -3.28 13.44 -0.13
N GLU A 30 -3.92 13.03 -1.22
CA GLU A 30 -4.44 11.66 -1.36
C GLU A 30 -3.30 10.64 -1.37
N LEU A 31 -2.27 10.86 -2.20
CA LEU A 31 -1.09 10.00 -2.27
C LEU A 31 -0.36 9.91 -0.92
N LEU A 32 -0.21 11.03 -0.22
CA LEU A 32 0.36 11.06 1.13
C LEU A 32 -0.50 10.32 2.15
N ARG A 33 -1.83 10.46 2.08
CA ARG A 33 -2.74 9.72 2.97
C ARG A 33 -2.66 8.21 2.73
N GLU A 34 -2.60 7.78 1.48
CA GLU A 34 -2.47 6.35 1.14
C GLU A 34 -1.13 5.78 1.62
N SER A 35 -0.02 6.48 1.37
CA SER A 35 1.32 6.02 1.78
C SER A 35 1.48 5.99 3.30
N LEU A 36 0.96 7.01 3.99
CA LEU A 36 1.05 7.08 5.46
C LEU A 36 0.10 6.10 6.14
N ARG A 37 -1.11 5.86 5.61
CA ARG A 37 -2.03 4.85 6.18
C ARG A 37 -1.48 3.44 6.06
N SER A 38 -0.94 3.09 4.89
CA SER A 38 -0.34 1.77 4.67
C SER A 38 0.90 1.57 5.55
N HIS A 39 1.77 2.56 5.64
CA HIS A 39 2.94 2.50 6.52
C HIS A 39 2.57 2.41 8.01
N ALA A 40 1.65 3.26 8.49
CA ALA A 40 1.20 3.22 9.89
C ALA A 40 0.52 1.90 10.24
N HIS A 41 -0.27 1.34 9.32
CA HIS A 41 -0.90 0.04 9.49
C HIS A 41 0.12 -1.10 9.56
N LEU A 42 1.14 -1.11 8.69
CA LEU A 42 2.22 -2.09 8.70
C LEU A 42 3.05 -2.02 9.99
N ILE A 43 3.42 -0.81 10.42
CA ILE A 43 4.14 -0.60 11.69
C ILE A 43 3.29 -1.12 12.86
N ARG A 44 1.99 -0.81 12.87
CA ARG A 44 1.08 -1.32 13.90
C ARG A 44 1.01 -2.86 13.88
N LEU A 45 0.98 -3.49 12.71
CA LEU A 45 0.99 -4.95 12.57
C LEU A 45 2.29 -5.59 13.08
N ILE A 46 3.44 -4.98 12.75
CA ILE A 46 4.77 -5.46 13.18
C ILE A 46 4.91 -5.42 14.70
N TYR A 47 4.44 -4.35 15.34
CA TYR A 47 4.55 -4.15 16.79
C TYR A 47 3.32 -4.60 17.59
N SER A 48 2.23 -4.97 16.92
CA SER A 48 1.08 -5.55 17.61
C SER A 48 1.46 -6.89 18.25
N GLU A 49 0.73 -7.24 19.30
CA GLU A 49 0.83 -8.55 19.91
C GLU A 49 0.67 -9.64 18.83
N LYS A 50 1.67 -10.52 18.71
CA LYS A 50 1.59 -11.63 17.78
C LYS A 50 0.52 -12.60 18.28
N ILE A 51 -0.62 -12.61 17.61
CA ILE A 51 -1.77 -13.48 17.92
C ILE A 51 -1.50 -14.96 17.68
N ALA A 52 -0.44 -15.29 16.92
CA ALA A 52 0.00 -16.65 16.68
C ALA A 52 1.51 -16.68 16.50
N ARG A 53 2.14 -17.76 16.98
CA ARG A 53 3.52 -18.13 16.68
C ARG A 53 3.48 -19.36 15.80
N THR A 54 4.34 -19.39 14.79
CA THR A 54 4.45 -20.55 13.91
C THR A 54 5.91 -20.75 13.49
N THR A 55 6.26 -21.97 13.12
CA THR A 55 7.54 -22.31 12.52
C THR A 55 7.46 -22.27 10.99
N ALA A 56 8.61 -22.24 10.32
CA ALA A 56 8.65 -22.32 8.86
C ALA A 56 8.04 -23.64 8.33
N GLU A 57 8.23 -24.73 9.06
CA GLU A 57 7.72 -26.05 8.70
C GLU A 57 6.19 -26.14 8.84
N GLU A 58 5.64 -25.60 9.93
CA GLU A 58 4.18 -25.47 10.12
C GLU A 58 3.53 -24.61 9.03
N PHE A 59 4.15 -23.49 8.69
CA PHE A 59 3.66 -22.61 7.64
C PHE A 59 3.66 -23.29 6.26
N GLU A 60 4.74 -23.99 5.91
CA GLU A 60 4.82 -24.71 4.63
C GLU A 60 3.83 -25.87 4.55
N SER A 61 3.62 -26.59 5.66
CA SER A 61 2.60 -27.64 5.74
C SER A 61 1.20 -27.06 5.51
N PHE A 62 0.85 -25.97 6.21
CA PHE A 62 -0.40 -25.25 6.03
C PHE A 62 -0.59 -24.77 4.58
N ARG A 63 0.43 -24.14 4.00
CA ARG A 63 0.39 -23.64 2.62
C ARG A 63 0.11 -24.76 1.62
N ARG A 64 0.76 -25.92 1.77
CA ARG A 64 0.56 -27.09 0.91
C ARG A 64 -0.86 -27.64 1.01
N GLU A 65 -1.40 -27.71 2.23
CA GLU A 65 -2.78 -28.14 2.45
C GLU A 65 -3.79 -27.16 1.81
N LEU A 66 -3.54 -25.85 1.95
CA LEU A 66 -4.36 -24.80 1.34
C LEU A 66 -4.35 -24.89 -0.19
N SER A 67 -3.19 -25.07 -0.82
CA SER A 67 -3.08 -25.23 -2.28
C SER A 67 -3.94 -26.39 -2.80
N LYS A 68 -3.89 -27.56 -2.14
CA LYS A 68 -4.71 -28.72 -2.53
C LYS A 68 -6.21 -28.45 -2.48
N ARG A 69 -6.65 -27.54 -1.62
CA ARG A 69 -8.08 -27.17 -1.49
C ARG A 69 -8.52 -26.17 -2.56
N LEU A 70 -7.60 -25.41 -3.13
CA LEU A 70 -7.86 -24.35 -4.11
C LEU A 70 -7.73 -24.83 -5.56
N GLU A 71 -7.06 -25.95 -5.82
CA GLU A 71 -6.93 -26.58 -7.15
C GLU A 71 -8.15 -27.43 -7.56
N ARG A 72 -9.38 -26.96 -7.29
CA ARG A 72 -10.62 -27.58 -7.80
C ARG A 72 -11.16 -26.84 -9.02
#